data_AF-A0A7R9Q5H7-F1
#
_entry.id   AF-A0A7R9Q5H7-F1
#
_cell.length_a   1.000
_cell.length_b   1.000
_cell.length_c   1.000
_cell.angle_alpha   90.00
_cell.angle_beta   90.00
_cell.angle_gamma   90.00
#
_symmetry.space_group_name_H-M   'P 1'
#
loop_
_entity.id
_entity.type
_entity.pdbx_description
1 polymer ?
#
loop_
_entity_poly.entity_id
_entity_poly.type
_entity_poly.pdbx_seq_one_letter_code
_entity_poly.pdbx_strand_id
1 'polypeptide(L)'
;MLYTPRNPFTEQIFTYPAGANTLTDISKSNFNSSLPTKIIINGYLDDPDKSIWTKTMRDEFLHVSNCNVIFVDWSAGNGGNYDQNLKGLSLGKVHIIGHSLGAHTSGFVGHAFNGQIGRITGLDPAGFQGGLTCNHFRAIDFYAASINPNNPKGVAHQCPDYSAYMAGECDTDCADSVANCAIIGEQAVLSKPYESSTVGKRYYLSTNPSYPYFQG
;
A
#
# COMPACT_ATOMS: atom_id res chain seq x y z
N MET A 1 13.23 -2.84 -7.26
CA MET A 1 12.88 -3.03 -8.68
C MET A 1 11.93 -1.93 -9.12
N LEU A 2 12.27 -1.18 -10.16
CA LEU A 2 11.47 -0.07 -10.69
C LEU A 2 10.72 -0.49 -11.96
N TYR A 3 9.43 -0.19 -11.97
CA TYR A 3 8.56 -0.22 -13.13
C TYR A 3 7.93 1.16 -13.36
N THR A 4 7.76 1.51 -14.63
CA THR A 4 7.12 2.76 -15.07
C THR A 4 6.32 2.47 -16.35
N PRO A 5 5.50 3.40 -16.86
CA PRO A 5 4.86 3.22 -18.17
C PRO A 5 5.86 3.04 -19.34
N ARG A 6 7.13 3.43 -19.17
CA ARG A 6 8.19 3.21 -20.16
C ARG A 6 8.84 1.82 -20.09
N ASN A 7 8.66 1.11 -18.98
CA ASN A 7 9.14 -0.27 -18.77
C ASN A 7 8.15 -1.06 -17.89
N PRO A 8 6.91 -1.29 -18.36
CA PRO A 8 5.87 -1.87 -17.52
C PRO A 8 6.11 -3.35 -17.18
N PHE A 9 6.87 -4.07 -18.01
CA PHE A 9 7.06 -5.52 -17.87
C PHE A 9 8.47 -5.94 -17.48
N THR A 10 9.46 -5.06 -17.61
CA THR A 10 10.87 -5.36 -17.34
C THR A 10 11.41 -4.37 -16.31
N GLU A 11 11.85 -4.87 -15.17
CA GLU A 11 12.37 -4.07 -14.08
C GLU A 11 13.68 -3.37 -14.43
N GLN A 12 13.84 -2.19 -13.86
CA GLN A 12 15.15 -1.60 -13.65
C GLN A 12 15.55 -1.80 -12.19
N ILE A 13 16.64 -2.52 -11.96
CA ILE A 13 17.09 -2.87 -10.61
C ILE A 13 17.94 -1.74 -10.05
N PHE A 14 17.58 -1.30 -8.85
CA PHE A 14 18.45 -0.47 -8.01
C PHE A 14 19.09 -1.36 -6.95
N THR A 15 20.42 -1.41 -6.91
CA THR A 15 21.14 -2.12 -5.86
C THR A 15 21.88 -1.14 -4.98
N TYR A 16 22.07 -1.55 -3.73
CA TYR A 16 23.04 -0.95 -2.82
C TYR A 16 24.20 -1.94 -2.70
N PRO A 17 25.26 -1.81 -3.53
CA PRO A 17 26.36 -2.75 -3.52
C PRO A 17 27.01 -2.82 -2.14
N ALA A 18 27.41 -4.02 -1.70
CA ALA A 18 28.15 -4.17 -0.45
C ALA A 18 29.44 -3.32 -0.48
N GLY A 19 29.60 -2.44 0.52
CA GLY A 19 30.73 -1.50 0.59
C GLY A 19 30.57 -0.20 -0.21
N ALA A 20 29.45 -0.01 -0.92
CA ALA A 20 29.11 1.27 -1.51
C ALA A 20 28.43 2.20 -0.48
N ASN A 21 28.61 3.51 -0.66
CA ASN A 21 27.92 4.55 0.11
C ASN A 21 26.82 5.25 -0.71
N THR A 22 26.47 4.68 -1.86
CA THR A 22 25.52 5.26 -2.81
C THR A 22 24.78 4.16 -3.55
N LEU A 23 23.49 4.36 -3.76
CA LEU A 23 22.68 3.54 -4.67
C LEU A 23 23.25 3.59 -6.10
N THR A 24 22.98 2.54 -6.88
CA THR A 24 23.11 2.62 -8.34
C THR A 24 22.37 3.84 -8.89
N ASP A 25 23.00 4.56 -9.82
CA ASP A 25 22.56 5.86 -10.32
C ASP A 25 21.12 5.85 -10.87
N ILE A 26 20.19 6.43 -10.10
CA ILE A 26 18.78 6.53 -10.46
C ILE A 26 18.55 7.38 -11.72
N SER A 27 19.46 8.30 -12.06
CA SER A 27 19.30 9.16 -13.24
C SER A 27 19.43 8.40 -14.55
N LYS A 28 19.95 7.17 -14.54
CA LYS A 28 20.04 6.29 -15.71
C LYS A 28 18.81 5.42 -15.91
N SER A 29 17.83 5.53 -15.02
CA SER A 29 16.58 4.77 -15.07
C SER A 29 15.46 5.57 -15.74
N ASN A 30 14.30 4.94 -15.87
CA ASN A 30 13.06 5.56 -16.32
C ASN A 30 12.34 6.33 -15.20
N PHE A 31 12.91 6.40 -13.99
CA PHE A 31 12.33 7.12 -12.86
C PHE A 31 12.04 8.58 -13.22
N ASN A 32 10.87 9.07 -12.81
CA ASN A 32 10.47 10.45 -13.01
C ASN A 32 9.99 11.06 -11.69
N SER A 33 10.80 11.93 -11.09
CA SER A 33 10.52 12.59 -9.81
C SER A 33 9.28 13.50 -9.83
N SER A 34 8.79 13.88 -11.02
CA SER A 34 7.58 14.69 -11.14
C SER A 34 6.29 13.88 -10.95
N LEU A 35 6.34 12.55 -11.18
CA LEU A 35 5.21 11.64 -11.05
C LEU A 35 5.03 11.16 -9.60
N PRO A 36 3.82 10.71 -9.22
CA PRO A 36 3.62 9.96 -7.98
C PRO A 36 4.49 8.72 -7.92
N THR A 37 4.94 8.35 -6.72
CA THR A 37 5.78 7.15 -6.51
C THR A 37 5.11 6.21 -5.51
N LYS A 38 4.84 4.99 -5.95
CA LYS A 38 4.32 3.88 -5.14
C LYS A 38 5.49 2.99 -4.76
N ILE A 39 5.77 2.87 -3.46
CA ILE A 39 6.79 1.97 -2.93
C ILE A 39 6.07 0.79 -2.26
N ILE A 40 6.30 -0.42 -2.74
CA ILE A 40 5.64 -1.63 -2.27
C ILE A 40 6.67 -2.51 -1.55
N ILE A 41 6.39 -2.86 -0.30
CA ILE A 41 7.29 -3.64 0.57
C ILE A 41 6.59 -4.94 0.95
N ASN A 42 7.16 -6.07 0.51
CA ASN A 42 6.63 -7.41 0.80
C ASN A 42 6.91 -7.87 2.24
N GLY A 43 6.22 -8.95 2.64
CA GLY A 43 6.36 -9.60 3.94
C GLY A 43 7.49 -10.64 4.04
N TYR A 44 7.60 -11.28 5.22
CA TYR A 44 8.59 -12.32 5.50
C TYR A 44 8.43 -13.54 4.57
N LEU A 45 9.53 -13.98 3.95
CA LEU A 45 9.60 -15.09 2.98
C LEU A 45 8.83 -14.88 1.66
N ASP A 46 8.32 -13.69 1.41
CA ASP A 46 7.71 -13.35 0.14
C ASP A 46 8.80 -12.91 -0.85
N ASP A 47 8.69 -13.38 -2.09
CA ASP A 47 9.61 -13.07 -3.18
C ASP A 47 8.83 -12.25 -4.22
N PRO A 48 9.11 -10.93 -4.33
CA PRO A 48 8.35 -10.06 -5.21
C PRO A 48 8.51 -10.40 -6.71
N ASP A 49 9.55 -11.12 -7.12
CA ASP A 49 9.72 -11.55 -8.52
C ASP A 49 8.83 -12.75 -8.87
N LYS A 50 8.57 -13.60 -7.88
CA LYS A 50 7.81 -14.84 -8.05
C LYS A 50 6.34 -14.68 -7.70
N SER A 51 5.99 -13.70 -6.87
CA SER A 51 4.63 -13.50 -6.39
C SER A 51 3.68 -12.99 -7.49
N ILE A 52 2.52 -13.62 -7.62
CA ILE A 52 1.48 -13.20 -8.59
C ILE A 52 0.90 -11.83 -8.20
N TRP A 53 0.81 -11.58 -6.89
CA TRP A 53 0.20 -10.36 -6.37
C TRP A 53 1.03 -9.10 -6.68
N THR A 54 2.36 -9.20 -6.76
CA THR A 54 3.22 -8.06 -7.12
C THR A 54 3.02 -7.66 -8.57
N LYS A 55 2.95 -8.65 -9.49
CA LYS A 55 2.62 -8.42 -10.89
C LYS A 55 1.23 -7.79 -11.04
N THR A 56 0.26 -8.31 -10.30
CA THR A 56 -1.11 -7.78 -10.30
C THR A 56 -1.14 -6.32 -9.83
N MET A 57 -0.54 -5.99 -8.69
CA MET A 57 -0.48 -4.60 -8.20
C MET A 57 0.26 -3.67 -9.16
N ARG A 58 1.39 -4.11 -9.73
CA ARG A 58 2.13 -3.35 -10.75
C ARG A 58 1.23 -3.03 -11.93
N ASP A 59 0.58 -4.04 -12.48
CA ASP A 59 -0.23 -3.92 -13.69
C ASP A 59 -1.43 -3.00 -13.45
N GLU A 60 -2.12 -3.17 -12.32
CA GLU A 60 -3.23 -2.29 -11.94
C GLU A 60 -2.78 -0.83 -11.79
N PHE A 61 -1.66 -0.56 -11.09
CA PHE A 61 -1.17 0.81 -10.91
C PHE A 61 -0.77 1.46 -12.24
N LEU A 62 -0.03 0.75 -13.09
CA LEU A 62 0.42 1.27 -14.38
C LEU A 62 -0.73 1.37 -15.39
N HIS A 63 -1.81 0.60 -15.21
CA HIS A 63 -3.01 0.71 -16.02
C HIS A 63 -3.82 1.98 -15.71
N VAL A 64 -3.94 2.34 -14.43
CA VAL A 64 -4.83 3.44 -14.01
C VAL A 64 -4.12 4.76 -13.72
N SER A 65 -2.79 4.76 -13.59
CA SER A 65 -2.02 5.94 -13.18
C SER A 65 -0.64 6.02 -13.85
N ASN A 66 -0.26 7.23 -14.26
CA ASN A 66 1.10 7.52 -14.71
C ASN A 66 2.01 7.75 -13.48
N CYS A 67 2.61 6.67 -12.97
CA CYS A 67 3.38 6.69 -11.73
C CYS A 67 4.67 5.86 -11.82
N ASN A 68 5.58 6.07 -10.86
CA ASN A 68 6.68 5.15 -10.61
C ASN A 68 6.20 4.07 -9.64
N VAL A 69 6.42 2.78 -9.96
CA VAL A 69 6.15 1.66 -9.06
C VAL A 69 7.47 1.01 -8.67
N ILE A 70 7.79 0.97 -7.39
CA ILE A 70 9.04 0.43 -6.86
C ILE A 70 8.73 -0.70 -5.89
N PHE A 71 9.16 -1.91 -6.21
CA PHE A 71 9.17 -3.03 -5.26
C PHE A 71 10.49 -3.06 -4.50
N VAL A 72 10.42 -3.16 -3.18
CA VAL A 72 11.59 -3.32 -2.30
C VAL A 72 11.77 -4.80 -2.02
N ASP A 73 12.74 -5.42 -2.69
CA ASP A 73 13.13 -6.79 -2.38
C ASP A 73 14.19 -6.78 -1.27
N TRP A 74 13.86 -7.39 -0.13
CA TRP A 74 14.74 -7.58 1.01
C TRP A 74 14.95 -9.07 1.34
N SER A 75 14.57 -9.98 0.44
CA SER A 75 14.67 -11.44 0.60
C SER A 75 16.09 -11.94 0.87
N ALA A 76 17.10 -11.20 0.41
CA ALA A 76 18.51 -11.50 0.70
C ALA A 76 18.92 -11.25 2.17
N GLY A 77 18.07 -10.60 2.96
CA GLY A 77 18.36 -10.14 4.33
C GLY A 77 19.43 -9.04 4.30
N ASN A 78 19.11 -7.81 4.74
CA ASN A 78 20.15 -6.78 4.79
C ASN A 78 20.03 -5.89 6.03
N GLY A 79 20.97 -6.09 6.95
CA GLY A 79 21.36 -5.11 7.97
C GLY A 79 22.18 -3.97 7.35
N GLY A 80 21.62 -3.29 6.35
CA GLY A 80 22.24 -2.15 5.68
C GLY A 80 21.94 -0.84 6.39
N ASN A 81 22.89 0.10 6.35
CA ASN A 81 22.68 1.46 6.82
C ASN A 81 21.68 2.21 5.93
N TYR A 82 20.70 2.88 6.55
CA TYR A 82 19.70 3.69 5.86
C TYR A 82 20.33 4.99 5.34
N ASP A 83 20.63 5.05 4.05
CA ASP A 83 20.99 6.31 3.41
C ASP A 83 19.74 7.20 3.27
N GLN A 84 19.71 8.33 3.96
CA GLN A 84 18.61 9.30 3.91
C GLN A 84 18.66 10.21 2.66
N ASN A 85 19.58 9.99 1.72
CA ASN A 85 19.74 10.81 0.53
C ASN A 85 18.67 10.57 -0.56
N LEU A 86 17.40 10.85 -0.27
CA LEU A 86 16.34 10.97 -1.28
C LEU A 86 16.35 12.34 -1.98
N LYS A 87 17.52 12.77 -2.48
CA LYS A 87 17.68 14.09 -3.10
C LYS A 87 16.78 14.22 -4.34
N GLY A 88 15.82 15.16 -4.29
CA GLY A 88 14.93 15.49 -5.41
C GLY A 88 13.56 14.80 -5.41
N LEU A 89 13.27 13.96 -4.42
CA LEU A 89 11.95 13.35 -4.27
C LEU A 89 11.04 14.26 -3.43
N SER A 90 9.87 14.63 -3.96
CA SER A 90 8.83 15.28 -3.16
C SER A 90 8.19 14.22 -2.24
N LEU A 91 8.57 14.18 -0.97
CA LEU A 91 8.10 13.17 0.00
C LEU A 91 6.56 13.11 0.10
N GLY A 92 5.87 14.24 -0.09
CA GLY A 92 4.41 14.30 -0.15
C GLY A 92 3.76 13.56 -1.35
N LYS A 93 4.54 13.19 -2.38
CA LYS A 93 4.09 12.38 -3.53
C LYS A 93 4.42 10.89 -3.37
N VAL A 94 5.01 10.50 -2.24
CA VAL A 94 5.38 9.12 -1.94
C VAL A 94 4.26 8.44 -1.18
N HIS A 95 3.90 7.26 -1.66
CA HIS A 95 2.97 6.37 -0.99
C HIS A 95 3.65 5.02 -0.79
N ILE A 96 3.84 4.64 0.47
CA ILE A 96 4.42 3.35 0.84
C ILE A 96 3.29 2.37 1.19
N ILE A 97 3.32 1.18 0.61
CA ILE A 97 2.35 0.10 0.82
C ILE A 97 3.14 -1.10 1.33
N GLY A 98 2.95 -1.43 2.61
CA GLY A 98 3.68 -2.51 3.25
C GLY A 98 2.74 -3.64 3.64
N HIS A 99 3.07 -4.87 3.25
CA HIS A 99 2.35 -6.06 3.69
C HIS A 99 3.09 -6.75 4.83
N SER A 100 2.37 -7.24 5.85
CA SER A 100 2.96 -8.01 6.94
C SER A 100 4.08 -7.24 7.66
N LEU A 101 5.30 -7.80 7.73
CA LEU A 101 6.48 -7.11 8.25
C LEU A 101 6.83 -5.84 7.47
N GLY A 102 6.55 -5.80 6.17
CA GLY A 102 6.72 -4.62 5.32
C GLY A 102 5.87 -3.43 5.78
N ALA A 103 4.73 -3.67 6.46
CA ALA A 103 3.94 -2.60 7.07
C ALA A 103 4.70 -1.88 8.20
N HIS A 104 5.40 -2.64 9.05
CA HIS A 104 6.26 -2.08 10.10
C HIS A 104 7.47 -1.37 9.51
N THR A 105 8.10 -1.94 8.47
CA THR A 105 9.16 -1.27 7.72
C THR A 105 8.68 0.07 7.17
N SER A 106 7.46 0.12 6.62
CA SER A 106 6.85 1.36 6.12
C SER A 106 6.68 2.38 7.25
N GLY A 107 6.22 1.95 8.43
CA GLY A 107 6.11 2.80 9.63
C GLY A 107 7.47 3.34 10.10
N PHE A 108 8.50 2.50 10.10
CA PHE A 108 9.87 2.92 10.44
C PHE A 108 10.41 3.96 9.45
N VAL A 109 10.18 3.78 8.14
CA VAL A 109 10.52 4.79 7.12
C VAL A 109 9.77 6.09 7.38
N GLY A 110 8.46 6.02 7.67
CA GLY A 110 7.67 7.19 8.04
C GLY A 110 8.27 7.96 9.22
N HIS A 111 8.69 7.25 10.28
CA HIS A 111 9.36 7.83 11.44
C HIS A 111 10.71 8.47 11.09
N ALA A 112 11.54 7.76 10.31
CA ALA A 112 12.87 8.24 9.90
C ALA A 112 12.84 9.51 9.04
N PHE A 113 11.72 9.75 8.33
CA PHE A 113 11.44 10.97 7.58
C PHE A 113 10.53 11.94 8.34
N ASN A 114 10.45 11.85 9.68
CA ASN A 114 9.67 12.72 10.55
C ASN A 114 8.19 12.89 10.13
N GLY A 115 7.58 11.83 9.59
CA GLY A 115 6.18 11.85 9.13
C GLY A 115 5.95 12.63 7.83
N GLN A 116 6.99 13.01 7.09
CA GLN A 116 6.86 13.79 5.85
C GLN A 116 6.48 12.96 4.62
N ILE A 117 6.44 11.63 4.74
CA ILE A 117 5.95 10.72 3.69
C ILE A 117 4.45 10.98 3.48
N GLY A 118 4.04 11.20 2.23
CA GLY A 118 2.67 11.59 1.89
C GLY A 118 1.61 10.60 2.35
N ARG A 119 1.86 9.29 2.23
CA ARG A 119 0.93 8.24 2.68
C ARG A 119 1.63 6.93 3.00
N ILE A 120 1.14 6.23 4.03
CA ILE A 120 1.49 4.83 4.32
C ILE A 120 0.19 4.02 4.37
N THR A 121 0.17 2.87 3.70
CA THR A 121 -0.87 1.84 3.87
C THR A 121 -0.22 0.58 4.45
N GLY A 122 -0.72 0.10 5.58
CA GLY A 122 -0.39 -1.22 6.12
C GLY A 122 -1.41 -2.27 5.68
N LEU A 123 -0.95 -3.31 4.99
CA LEU A 123 -1.76 -4.45 4.57
C LEU A 123 -1.49 -5.60 5.54
N ASP A 124 -2.43 -5.83 6.45
CA ASP A 124 -2.33 -6.81 7.53
C ASP A 124 -0.97 -6.79 8.28
N PRO A 125 -0.65 -5.68 9.00
CA PRO A 125 0.63 -5.54 9.70
C PRO A 125 0.89 -6.72 10.65
N ALA A 126 2.10 -7.28 10.60
CA ALA A 126 2.41 -8.49 11.36
C ALA A 126 2.21 -8.29 12.88
N GLY A 127 1.45 -9.19 13.51
CA GLY A 127 1.27 -9.24 14.96
C GLY A 127 1.74 -10.57 15.54
N PHE A 128 1.87 -10.65 16.87
CA PHE A 128 2.07 -11.93 17.55
C PHE A 128 0.75 -12.72 17.58
N GLN A 129 0.37 -13.30 16.44
CA GLN A 129 -0.72 -14.28 16.37
C GLN A 129 -0.28 -15.46 15.50
N GLY A 130 -0.16 -16.63 16.14
CA GLY A 130 0.05 -17.89 15.44
C GLY A 130 -1.24 -18.30 14.73
N GLY A 131 -1.33 -18.12 13.42
CA GLY A 131 -2.47 -18.62 12.64
C GLY A 131 -2.52 -18.19 11.17
N LEU A 132 -2.22 -19.16 10.29
CA LEU A 132 -2.63 -19.35 8.88
C LEU A 132 -2.44 -18.21 7.84
N THR A 133 -1.72 -18.55 6.77
CA THR A 133 -1.32 -17.68 5.65
C THR A 133 -2.46 -17.21 4.73
N CYS A 134 -3.61 -17.88 4.66
CA CYS A 134 -4.67 -17.56 3.68
C CYS A 134 -5.37 -16.21 3.95
N ASN A 135 -5.73 -15.92 5.22
CA ASN A 135 -6.32 -14.63 5.58
C ASN A 135 -5.33 -13.47 5.42
N HIS A 136 -4.03 -13.77 5.55
CA HIS A 136 -2.95 -12.79 5.51
C HIS A 136 -2.82 -12.11 4.13
N PHE A 137 -3.02 -12.86 3.04
CA PHE A 137 -2.91 -12.32 1.67
C PHE A 137 -4.18 -11.59 1.20
N ARG A 138 -5.35 -11.79 1.85
CA ARG A 138 -6.59 -11.11 1.44
C ARG A 138 -6.50 -9.59 1.48
N ALA A 139 -5.72 -9.04 2.40
CA ALA A 139 -5.48 -7.59 2.44
C ALA A 139 -4.85 -7.06 1.14
N ILE A 140 -3.97 -7.87 0.51
CA ILE A 140 -3.37 -7.53 -0.79
C ILE A 140 -4.43 -7.62 -1.89
N ASP A 141 -5.23 -8.68 -1.92
CA ASP A 141 -6.27 -8.87 -2.94
C ASP A 141 -7.30 -7.73 -2.93
N PHE A 142 -7.76 -7.35 -1.74
CA PHE A 142 -8.70 -6.23 -1.56
C PHE A 142 -8.06 -4.91 -1.98
N TYR A 143 -6.79 -4.70 -1.63
CA TYR A 143 -6.08 -3.49 -2.05
C TYR A 143 -5.91 -3.44 -3.57
N ALA A 144 -5.47 -4.52 -4.20
CA ALA A 144 -5.30 -4.60 -5.65
C ALA A 144 -6.62 -4.32 -6.38
N ALA A 145 -7.72 -4.95 -5.94
CA ALA A 145 -9.04 -4.72 -6.51
C ALA A 145 -9.52 -3.26 -6.37
N SER A 146 -9.09 -2.55 -5.32
CA SER A 146 -9.45 -1.15 -5.10
C SER A 146 -8.68 -0.15 -5.98
N ILE A 147 -7.59 -0.57 -6.65
CA ILE A 147 -6.80 0.31 -7.50
C ILE A 147 -7.61 0.72 -8.74
N ASN A 148 -8.32 -0.23 -9.35
CA ASN A 148 -9.13 0.04 -10.52
C ASN A 148 -10.40 0.82 -10.17
N PRO A 149 -10.56 2.07 -10.63
CA PRO A 149 -11.72 2.87 -10.28
C PRO A 149 -13.04 2.38 -10.90
N ASN A 150 -12.97 1.47 -11.86
CA ASN A 150 -14.15 0.85 -12.46
C ASN A 150 -14.69 -0.33 -11.62
N ASN A 151 -13.91 -0.82 -10.64
CA ASN A 151 -14.39 -1.86 -9.74
C ASN A 151 -15.35 -1.27 -8.70
N PRO A 152 -16.30 -2.08 -8.18
CA PRO A 152 -17.13 -1.66 -7.06
C PRO A 152 -16.27 -1.18 -5.89
N LYS A 153 -16.72 -0.17 -5.17
CA LYS A 153 -15.97 0.40 -4.05
C LYS A 153 -16.19 -0.41 -2.80
N GLY A 154 -15.12 -0.73 -2.08
CA GLY A 154 -15.23 -1.27 -0.73
C GLY A 154 -15.64 -0.18 0.25
N VAL A 155 -16.94 0.10 0.37
CA VAL A 155 -17.49 1.07 1.31
C VAL A 155 -17.57 0.41 2.69
N ALA A 156 -16.93 1.04 3.68
CA ALA A 156 -16.88 0.57 5.05
C ALA A 156 -17.56 1.56 5.99
N HIS A 157 -18.30 1.03 6.96
CA HIS A 157 -19.12 1.77 7.91
C HIS A 157 -18.39 1.89 9.24
N GLN A 158 -18.37 3.10 9.81
CA GLN A 158 -17.80 3.34 11.13
C GLN A 158 -18.70 2.68 12.18
N CYS A 159 -18.14 1.78 12.97
CA CYS A 159 -18.83 1.15 14.10
C CYS A 159 -17.96 1.13 15.35
N PRO A 160 -18.57 1.03 16.54
CA PRO A 160 -17.82 0.78 17.76
C PRO A 160 -17.14 -0.59 17.75
N ASP A 161 -17.76 -1.64 17.19
CA ASP A 161 -17.14 -2.96 17.06
C ASP A 161 -17.82 -3.81 15.97
N TYR A 162 -17.30 -5.02 15.75
CA TYR A 162 -17.81 -5.95 14.75
C TYR A 162 -19.20 -6.51 15.11
N SER A 163 -19.52 -6.63 16.41
CA SER A 163 -20.83 -7.14 16.83
C SER A 163 -21.94 -6.16 16.50
N ALA A 164 -21.72 -4.87 16.77
CA ALA A 164 -22.63 -3.79 16.39
C ALA A 164 -22.82 -3.71 14.86
N TYR A 165 -21.74 -3.89 14.09
CA TYR A 165 -21.81 -3.98 12.63
C TYR A 165 -22.71 -5.14 12.18
N MET A 166 -22.48 -6.35 12.71
CA MET A 166 -23.26 -7.54 12.36
C MET A 166 -24.73 -7.46 12.81
N ALA A 167 -25.02 -6.65 13.83
CA ALA A 167 -26.38 -6.36 14.27
C ALA A 167 -27.09 -5.28 13.42
N GLY A 168 -26.40 -4.67 12.45
CA GLY A 168 -26.95 -3.62 11.59
C GLY A 168 -27.03 -2.24 12.26
N GLU A 169 -26.39 -2.04 13.41
CA GLU A 169 -26.51 -0.80 14.21
C GLU A 169 -25.85 0.42 13.55
N CYS A 170 -24.98 0.21 12.57
CA CYS A 170 -24.29 1.26 11.82
C CYS A 170 -24.65 1.26 10.33
N ASP A 171 -25.78 0.67 9.97
CA ASP A 171 -26.29 0.71 8.61
C ASP A 171 -26.77 2.13 8.27
N THR A 172 -25.81 2.98 7.93
CA THR A 172 -26.04 4.37 7.56
C THR A 172 -26.01 4.50 6.05
N ASP A 173 -26.91 5.31 5.50
CA ASP A 173 -26.85 5.66 4.09
C ASP A 173 -25.57 6.46 3.78
N CYS A 174 -24.65 5.79 3.08
CA CYS A 174 -23.37 6.36 2.65
C CYS A 174 -23.49 7.18 1.36
N ALA A 175 -24.68 7.33 0.76
CA ALA A 175 -24.91 8.13 -0.44
C ALA A 175 -24.71 9.64 -0.20
N ASP A 176 -25.13 10.13 0.98
CA ASP A 176 -25.19 11.58 1.27
C ASP A 176 -24.27 12.04 2.41
N SER A 177 -23.76 11.13 3.24
CA SER A 177 -22.89 11.50 4.38
C SER A 177 -21.62 10.63 4.49
N VAL A 178 -20.53 11.12 3.90
CA VAL A 178 -19.15 10.60 4.08
C VAL A 178 -18.58 10.83 5.49
N ALA A 179 -19.41 11.15 6.50
CA ALA A 179 -18.95 11.36 7.88
C ALA A 179 -18.64 10.02 8.57
N ASN A 180 -19.49 9.01 8.34
CA ASN A 180 -19.43 7.71 8.99
C ASN A 180 -19.00 6.59 8.05
N CYS A 181 -18.66 6.90 6.80
CA CYS A 181 -18.24 5.90 5.81
C CYS A 181 -16.83 6.22 5.29
N ALA A 182 -16.09 5.18 4.95
CA ALA A 182 -14.78 5.28 4.30
C ALA A 182 -14.67 4.28 3.16
N ILE A 183 -13.99 4.66 2.09
CA ILE A 183 -13.59 3.74 1.03
C ILE A 183 -12.29 3.07 1.47
N ILE A 184 -12.17 1.76 1.32
CA ILE A 184 -10.92 1.05 1.64
C ILE A 184 -9.95 1.03 0.45
N GLY A 185 -8.68 0.74 0.74
CA GLY A 185 -7.65 0.51 -0.28
C GLY A 185 -7.07 1.79 -0.90
N GLU A 186 -6.68 1.74 -2.17
CA GLU A 186 -6.04 2.86 -2.88
C GLU A 186 -6.93 4.10 -2.87
N GLN A 187 -8.23 3.91 -3.09
CA GLN A 187 -9.23 4.99 -3.14
C GLN A 187 -9.62 5.58 -1.79
N ALA A 188 -9.01 5.16 -0.67
CA ALA A 188 -9.33 5.72 0.64
C ALA A 188 -9.17 7.25 0.74
N VAL A 189 -8.33 7.84 -0.11
CA VAL A 189 -8.14 9.29 -0.26
C VAL A 189 -9.39 10.04 -0.74
N LEU A 190 -10.38 9.34 -1.30
CA LEU A 190 -11.66 9.92 -1.69
C LEU A 190 -12.60 10.12 -0.50
N SER A 191 -12.34 9.46 0.63
CA SER A 191 -13.07 9.68 1.88
C SER A 191 -12.69 11.05 2.46
N LYS A 192 -13.57 11.67 3.26
CA LYS A 192 -13.28 12.98 3.88
C LYS A 192 -11.89 12.98 4.53
N PRO A 193 -11.13 14.08 4.38
CA PRO A 193 -9.77 14.15 4.89
C PRO A 193 -9.76 13.88 6.39
N TYR A 194 -8.79 13.07 6.79
CA TYR A 194 -8.38 12.80 8.16
C TYR A 194 -8.39 14.09 9.01
N GLU A 195 -9.31 14.20 9.97
CA GLU A 195 -9.18 15.21 11.03
C GLU A 195 -8.19 14.68 12.08
N SER A 196 -7.11 15.44 12.27
CA SER A 196 -5.96 15.13 13.13
C SER A 196 -6.28 14.81 14.60
N SER A 197 -7.51 15.04 15.06
CA SER A 197 -7.88 14.98 16.48
C SER A 197 -8.28 13.59 16.98
N THR A 198 -8.44 12.58 16.12
CA THR A 198 -8.85 11.22 16.55
C THR A 198 -8.07 10.11 15.87
N VAL A 199 -6.96 9.67 16.49
CA VAL A 199 -6.29 8.42 16.11
C VAL A 199 -7.17 7.24 16.53
N GLY A 200 -7.43 6.30 15.62
CA GLY A 200 -8.07 5.01 15.92
C GLY A 200 -9.58 4.89 15.65
N LYS A 201 -10.03 5.23 14.42
CA LYS A 201 -11.40 4.90 13.98
C LYS A 201 -11.48 3.46 13.45
N ARG A 202 -12.58 2.77 13.75
CA ARG A 202 -12.86 1.40 13.30
C ARG A 202 -13.97 1.44 12.25
N TYR A 203 -13.70 0.82 11.11
CA TYR A 203 -14.61 0.69 9.99
C TYR A 203 -14.78 -0.78 9.64
N TYR A 204 -15.98 -1.16 9.22
CA TYR A 204 -16.36 -2.53 8.93
C TYR A 204 -17.09 -2.62 7.60
N LEU A 205 -16.79 -3.67 6.86
CA LEU A 205 -17.45 -4.02 5.61
C LEU A 205 -17.47 -5.54 5.47
N SER A 206 -18.38 -6.01 4.63
CA SER A 206 -18.43 -7.41 4.20
C SER A 206 -17.90 -7.52 2.78
N THR A 207 -17.17 -8.59 2.48
CA THR A 207 -16.58 -8.85 1.17
C THR A 207 -16.99 -10.22 0.65
N ASN A 208 -17.07 -10.38 -0.66
CA ASN A 208 -17.26 -11.68 -1.28
C ASN A 208 -16.04 -12.60 -1.04
N PRO A 209 -16.24 -13.93 -1.05
CA PRO A 209 -15.15 -14.88 -0.89
C PRO A 209 -14.18 -14.87 -2.10
N SER A 210 -14.63 -14.40 -3.27
CA SER A 210 -13.88 -14.30 -4.52
C SER A 210 -14.15 -12.96 -5.21
N TYR A 211 -13.29 -12.60 -6.18
CA TYR A 211 -13.50 -11.43 -7.03
C TYR A 211 -14.84 -11.51 -7.80
N PRO A 212 -15.58 -10.40 -7.98
CA PRO A 212 -15.34 -9.07 -7.39
C PRO A 212 -15.59 -9.08 -5.87
N TYR A 213 -14.64 -8.56 -5.10
CA TYR A 213 -14.68 -8.64 -3.64
C TYR A 213 -15.68 -7.67 -3.01
N PHE A 214 -15.91 -6.53 -3.66
CA PHE A 214 -16.77 -5.47 -3.17
C PHE A 214 -18.11 -5.51 -3.90
N GLN A 215 -19.18 -5.16 -3.19
CA GLN A 215 -20.51 -4.99 -3.75
C GLN A 215 -20.72 -3.50 -4.06
N GLY A 216 -21.44 -3.22 -5.15
CA GLY A 216 -21.74 -1.86 -5.61
C GLY A 216 -23.07 -1.35 -5.10
#